data_AF-A0A550HHF9-F1
#
_entry.id   AF-A0A550HHF9-F1
#
_cell.length_a   1.000
_cell.length_b   1.000
_cell.length_c   1.000
_cell.angle_alpha   90.00
_cell.angle_beta   90.00
_cell.angle_gamma   90.00
#
_symmetry.space_group_name_H-M   'P 1'
#
loop_
_entity.id
_entity.type
_entity.pdbx_description
1 polymer ?
#
loop_
_entity_poly.entity_id
_entity_poly.type
_entity_poly.pdbx_seq_one_letter_code
_entity_poly.pdbx_strand_id
1 'polypeptide(L)' 'MGFGSRPMHKITCADCGKEAEVPFVPQEGRPVYCRDCYQKHRTNR' A
#
# COMPACT_ATOMS: atom_id res chain seq x y z
N MET A 1 26.13 0.63 -12.11
CA MET A 1 24.69 0.94 -12.22
C MET A 1 23.95 0.17 -11.14
N GLY A 2 23.27 0.82 -10.21
CA GLY A 2 22.55 0.14 -9.12
C GLY A 2 21.09 0.53 -9.11
N PHE A 3 20.30 -0.02 -10.02
CA PHE A 3 18.85 0.15 -10.00
C PHE A 3 18.28 -0.84 -8.98
N GLY A 4 18.17 -0.40 -7.73
CA GLY A 4 17.51 -1.17 -6.68
C GLY A 4 16.06 -1.41 -7.06
N SER A 5 15.76 -2.62 -7.53
CA SER A 5 14.39 -3.09 -7.76
C SER A 5 13.67 -3.11 -6.41
N ARG A 6 12.94 -2.05 -6.11
CA ARG A 6 12.11 -1.95 -4.91
C ARG A 6 11.07 -3.06 -5.01
N PRO A 7 11.05 -4.06 -4.11
CA PRO A 7 10.06 -5.12 -4.18
C PRO A 7 8.68 -4.51 -4.04
N MET A 8 7.83 -4.74 -5.05
CA MET A 8 6.42 -4.39 -5.00
C MET A 8 5.67 -5.59 -4.44
N HIS A 9 4.93 -5.37 -3.36
CA HIS A 9 4.09 -6.37 -2.74
C HIS A 9 2.65 -6.14 -3.17
N LYS A 10 2.00 -7.21 -3.63
CA LYS A 10 0.56 -7.21 -3.87
C LYS A 10 -0.18 -7.24 -2.54
N ILE A 11 -1.15 -6.36 -2.42
CA ILE A 11 -1.93 -6.16 -1.21
C ILE A 11 -3.41 -6.01 -1.55
N THR A 12 -4.27 -6.33 -0.60
CA THR A 12 -5.70 -6.01 -0.68
C THR A 12 -5.98 -4.79 0.19
N CYS A 13 -6.58 -3.76 -0.38
CA CYS A 13 -6.95 -2.55 0.34
C CYS A 13 -8.08 -2.86 1.33
N ALA A 14 -7.87 -2.58 2.61
CA ALA A 14 -8.87 -2.77 3.67
C ALA A 14 -10.01 -1.74 3.62
N ASP A 15 -9.83 -0.64 2.91
CA ASP A 15 -10.85 0.43 2.77
C ASP A 15 -11.77 0.18 1.57
N CYS A 16 -11.19 -0.10 0.40
CA CYS A 16 -11.95 -0.27 -0.84
C CYS A 16 -12.00 -1.70 -1.39
N GLY A 17 -11.30 -2.65 -0.76
CA GLY A 17 -11.27 -4.07 -1.17
C GLY A 17 -10.45 -4.37 -2.44
N LYS A 18 -9.80 -3.38 -3.06
CA LYS A 18 -9.07 -3.55 -4.32
C LYS A 18 -7.65 -4.07 -4.13
N GLU A 19 -7.18 -4.85 -5.09
CA GLU A 19 -5.79 -5.27 -5.18
C GLU A 19 -4.90 -4.10 -5.65
N ALA A 20 -3.76 -3.91 -4.98
CA ALA A 20 -2.80 -2.86 -5.31
C ALA A 20 -1.36 -3.35 -5.10
N GLU A 21 -0.41 -2.66 -5.72
CA GLU A 21 1.03 -2.94 -5.59
C GLU A 21 1.69 -1.82 -4.80
N VAL A 22 2.33 -2.19 -3.69
CA VAL A 22 2.92 -1.22 -2.76
C VAL A 22 4.38 -1.57 -2.45
N PRO A 23 5.25 -0.58 -2.26
CA PRO A 23 6.68 -0.80 -1.98
C PRO A 23 6.96 -1.14 -0.50
N PHE A 24 5.94 -1.59 0.24
CA PHE A 24 6.03 -1.92 1.66
C PHE A 24 5.48 -3.32 1.91
N VAL A 25 5.98 -3.99 2.94
CA VAL A 25 5.52 -5.34 3.30
C VAL A 25 4.17 -5.21 4.05
N PRO A 26 3.09 -5.88 3.58
CA PRO A 26 1.85 -5.94 4.35
C PRO A 26 2.09 -6.68 5.67
N GLN A 27 1.67 -6.08 6.78
CA GLN A 27 1.79 -6.69 8.10
C GLN A 27 0.54 -7.50 8.44
N GLU A 28 0.71 -8.74 8.86
CA GLU A 28 -0.38 -9.55 9.42
C GLU A 28 -0.93 -8.86 10.69
N GLY A 29 -2.21 -8.47 10.65
CA GLY A 29 -2.88 -7.75 11.75
C GLY A 29 -3.00 -6.23 11.58
N ARG A 30 -2.47 -5.61 10.51
CA ARG A 30 -2.73 -4.19 10.21
C ARG A 30 -3.47 -3.99 8.89
N PRO A 31 -4.55 -3.18 8.87
CA PRO A 31 -5.24 -2.88 7.62
C PRO A 31 -4.29 -2.14 6.68
N VAL A 32 -4.14 -2.70 5.50
CA VAL A 32 -3.30 -2.13 4.45
C VAL A 32 -4.17 -1.33 3.51
N TYR A 33 -3.68 -0.17 3.09
CA TYR A 33 -4.40 0.75 2.22
C TYR A 33 -3.65 0.93 0.90
N CYS A 34 -4.40 1.03 -0.19
CA CYS A 34 -3.83 1.43 -1.47
C CYS A 34 -3.39 2.90 -1.42
N ARG A 35 -2.56 3.33 -2.38
CA ARG A 35 -2.04 4.70 -2.45
C ARG A 35 -3.15 5.76 -2.37
N ASP A 36 -4.28 5.50 -3.02
CA ASP A 36 -5.43 6.40 -3.09
C ASP A 36 -6.12 6.56 -1.73
N CYS A 37 -6.52 5.45 -1.10
CA CYS A 37 -7.16 5.45 0.22
C CYS A 37 -6.20 6.02 1.28
N TYR A 38 -4.91 5.68 1.22
CA TYR A 38 -3.91 6.22 2.13
C TYR A 38 -3.74 7.73 1.98
N GLN A 39 -3.70 8.26 0.75
CA GLN A 39 -3.64 9.70 0.50
C GLN A 39 -4.89 10.41 1.03
N LYS A 40 -6.08 9.86 0.81
CA LYS A 40 -7.35 10.39 1.35
C LYS A 40 -7.34 10.44 2.88
N HIS A 41 -6.89 9.37 3.53
CA HIS A 41 -6.77 9.33 5.00
C HIS A 41 -5.73 10.32 5.55
N ARG A 42 -4.61 10.54 4.83
CA ARG A 42 -3.60 11.53 5.23
C ARG A 42 -4.02 12.98 5.02
N THR A 43 -4.83 13.26 4.00
CA THR A 43 -5.16 14.65 3.61
C THR A 43 -6.32 15.26 4.39
N ASN A 44 -7.03 14.48 5.20
CA ASN A 44 -8.10 14.97 6.07
C ASN A 44 -7.57 15.51 7.42
N ARG A 45 -6.48 16.28 7.40
CA ARG A 45 -5.95 17.01 8.56
C ARG A 45 -5.85 18.49 8.27
#